data_AF-A0A671QTP7-F1
#
_entry.id   AF-A0A671QTP7-F1
#
_cell.length_a   1.000
_cell.length_b   1.000
_cell.length_c   1.000
_cell.angle_alpha   90.00
_cell.angle_beta   90.00
_cell.angle_gamma   90.00
#
_symmetry.space_group_name_H-M   'P 1'
#
loop_
_entity.id
_entity.type
_entity.pdbx_description
1 polymer ?
#
loop_
_entity_poly.entity_id
_entity_poly.type
_entity_poly.pdbx_seq_one_letter_code
_entity_poly.pdbx_strand_id
1 'polypeptide(L)'
;MFFVLCNHDQFLPGHEQWSEKVRKRLYYGLDSDSPLDALSCPMTDIAVELLQKSAPSPIKKLHKKYAAHVAREACISPCAMMLALIYIERLRHRNPEYLQQISSSDLFLISMMVASKYLYDEGEEEEVFNDEWGTAAKLDVQTVNTLEMNFLNAIDWNLFTEPSDFFKVLSQVESSIAERQGMKRGWFTYTDLCVLLEQTNWREALSAIYQLGCSNCPRCNRKCFHLI
;
A
#
# COMPACT_ATOMS: atom_id res chain seq x y z
N MET A 1 -0.88 -16.69 10.19
CA MET A 1 -1.99 -16.16 9.35
C MET A 1 -1.52 -15.01 8.45
N PHE A 2 -0.67 -14.11 8.94
CA PHE A 2 -0.06 -13.02 8.13
C PHE A 2 0.83 -13.52 6.99
N PHE A 3 1.83 -14.35 7.33
CA PHE A 3 2.73 -15.00 6.36
C PHE A 3 1.98 -15.88 5.32
N VAL A 4 0.81 -16.41 5.68
CA VAL A 4 0.00 -17.29 4.82
C VAL A 4 -0.74 -16.52 3.72
N LEU A 5 -0.96 -15.20 3.88
CA LEU A 5 -1.62 -14.38 2.87
C LEU A 5 -0.65 -13.75 1.87
N CYS A 6 0.63 -13.62 2.23
CA CYS A 6 1.63 -12.95 1.40
C CYS A 6 2.61 -13.90 0.71
N ASN A 7 2.67 -15.18 1.12
CA ASN A 7 3.47 -16.20 0.46
C ASN A 7 2.71 -16.79 -0.72
N HIS A 8 3.39 -16.93 -1.85
CA HIS A 8 2.82 -17.53 -3.06
C HIS A 8 2.44 -19.02 -2.87
N ASP A 9 2.95 -19.66 -1.81
CA ASP A 9 2.96 -21.12 -1.62
C ASP A 9 2.20 -21.65 -0.39
N GLN A 10 0.92 -21.29 -0.22
CA GLN A 10 0.00 -22.16 0.52
C GLN A 10 -1.31 -22.43 -0.22
N PHE A 11 -1.45 -23.70 -0.62
CA PHE A 11 -2.58 -24.41 -1.21
C PHE A 11 -3.88 -24.31 -0.37
N LEU A 12 -4.40 -23.10 -0.19
CA LEU A 12 -5.68 -22.84 0.47
C LEU A 12 -6.58 -22.13 -0.56
N PRO A 13 -7.78 -22.65 -0.88
CA PRO A 13 -8.70 -22.03 -1.83
C PRO A 13 -9.07 -20.57 -1.51
N GLY A 14 -8.98 -20.18 -0.23
CA GLY A 14 -9.17 -18.79 0.20
C GLY A 14 -8.00 -17.85 -0.14
N HIS A 15 -6.78 -18.38 -0.28
CA HIS A 15 -5.58 -17.62 -0.63
C HIS A 15 -5.64 -17.12 -2.07
N GLU A 16 -5.97 -17.99 -3.03
CA GLU A 16 -6.13 -17.60 -4.44
C GLU A 16 -7.20 -16.53 -4.61
N GLN A 17 -8.35 -16.68 -3.93
CA GLN A 17 -9.43 -15.70 -3.98
C GLN A 17 -9.01 -14.35 -3.39
N TRP A 18 -8.22 -14.37 -2.31
CA TRP A 18 -7.70 -13.15 -1.70
C TRP A 18 -6.63 -12.50 -2.58
N SER A 19 -5.66 -13.26 -3.08
CA SER A 19 -4.61 -12.76 -3.98
C SER A 19 -5.22 -12.14 -5.24
N GLU A 20 -6.17 -12.82 -5.88
CA GLU A 20 -6.91 -12.28 -7.02
C GLU A 20 -7.69 -11.00 -6.71
N LYS A 21 -8.26 -10.92 -5.49
CA LYS A 21 -8.97 -9.73 -5.03
C LYS A 21 -7.99 -8.55 -4.87
N VAL A 22 -6.87 -8.76 -4.19
CA VAL A 22 -5.85 -7.73 -3.97
C VAL A 22 -5.23 -7.31 -5.30
N ARG A 23 -4.97 -8.25 -6.21
CA ARG A 23 -4.50 -8.01 -7.59
C ARG A 23 -5.39 -7.05 -8.36
N LYS A 24 -6.69 -7.33 -8.39
CA LYS A 24 -7.68 -6.49 -9.08
C LYS A 24 -7.84 -5.12 -8.43
N ARG A 25 -7.84 -5.04 -7.10
CA ARG A 25 -8.08 -3.79 -6.36
C ARG A 25 -6.88 -2.85 -6.40
N LEU A 26 -5.67 -3.39 -6.43
CA LEU A 26 -4.43 -2.62 -6.45
C LEU A 26 -3.84 -2.46 -7.86
N TYR A 27 -4.50 -3.00 -8.89
CA TYR A 27 -4.09 -2.90 -10.30
C TYR A 27 -2.69 -3.47 -10.58
N TYR A 28 -2.18 -4.39 -9.76
CA TYR A 28 -0.86 -5.02 -9.98
C TYR A 28 -1.01 -6.33 -10.77
N GLY A 29 0.03 -6.77 -11.48
CA GLY A 29 0.04 -8.04 -12.20
C GLY A 29 -1.06 -8.21 -13.26
N LEU A 30 -1.57 -7.10 -13.84
CA LEU A 30 -2.59 -7.11 -14.90
C LEU A 30 -1.99 -7.12 -16.31
N ASP A 31 -0.77 -6.63 -16.49
CA ASP A 31 -0.09 -6.59 -17.78
C ASP A 31 0.78 -7.84 -17.93
N SER A 32 0.52 -8.64 -18.96
CA SER A 32 1.30 -9.84 -19.31
C SER A 32 2.74 -9.55 -19.72
N ASP A 33 3.04 -8.30 -20.07
CA ASP A 33 4.36 -7.83 -20.51
C ASP A 33 5.17 -7.15 -19.39
N SER A 34 4.57 -6.97 -18.20
CA SER A 34 5.26 -6.47 -17.01
C SER A 34 5.66 -7.66 -16.12
N PRO A 35 6.83 -7.62 -15.46
CA PRO A 35 7.14 -8.64 -14.45
C PRO A 35 5.98 -8.74 -13.46
N LEU A 36 5.53 -9.98 -13.21
CA LEU A 36 4.35 -10.32 -12.38
C LEU A 36 4.44 -9.71 -10.97
N ASP A 37 5.65 -9.37 -10.54
CA ASP A 37 6.01 -8.88 -9.19
C ASP A 37 6.13 -7.36 -9.09
N ALA A 38 5.84 -6.62 -10.17
CA ALA A 38 5.95 -5.16 -10.14
C ALA A 38 4.68 -4.50 -9.56
N LEU A 39 4.87 -3.65 -8.54
CA LEU A 39 3.79 -2.78 -8.05
C LEU A 39 3.23 -1.90 -9.15
N SER A 40 1.92 -1.67 -9.10
CA SER A 40 1.25 -0.78 -10.06
C SER A 40 1.67 0.68 -9.86
N CYS A 41 1.73 1.45 -10.94
CA CYS A 41 1.96 2.89 -10.88
C CYS A 41 0.97 3.61 -9.94
N PRO A 42 -0.35 3.32 -9.97
CA PRO A 42 -1.30 3.87 -9.01
C PRO A 42 -0.93 3.60 -7.55
N MET A 43 -0.53 2.36 -7.23
CA MET A 43 -0.17 1.97 -5.88
C MET A 43 1.07 2.70 -5.39
N THR A 44 2.10 2.79 -6.23
CA THR A 44 3.33 3.51 -5.90
C THR A 44 3.06 5.00 -5.68
N ASP A 45 2.20 5.60 -6.49
CA ASP A 45 1.80 7.00 -6.34
C ASP A 45 1.09 7.26 -5.02
N ILE A 46 0.15 6.38 -4.61
CA ILE A 46 -0.50 6.46 -3.31
C ILE A 46 0.52 6.32 -2.18
N ALA A 47 1.42 5.34 -2.26
CA ALA A 47 2.42 5.09 -1.23
C ALA A 47 3.33 6.31 -1.01
N VAL A 48 3.79 6.95 -2.10
CA VAL A 48 4.60 8.18 -2.03
C VAL A 48 3.85 9.30 -1.30
N GLU A 49 2.56 9.44 -1.56
CA GLU A 49 1.75 10.48 -0.93
C GLU A 49 1.43 10.20 0.54
N LEU A 50 1.17 8.93 0.89
CA LEU A 50 0.99 8.51 2.27
C LEU A 50 2.29 8.70 3.06
N LEU A 51 3.43 8.32 2.49
CA LEU A 51 4.73 8.58 3.09
C LEU A 51 4.96 10.07 3.30
N GLN A 52 4.70 10.92 2.31
CA GLN A 52 4.87 12.37 2.45
C GLN A 52 3.94 12.99 3.49
N LYS A 53 2.75 12.40 3.70
CA LYS A 53 1.80 12.83 4.73
C LYS A 53 2.23 12.39 6.12
N SER A 54 2.75 11.17 6.26
CA SER A 54 3.22 10.63 7.55
C SER A 54 4.59 11.16 7.94
N ALA A 55 5.49 11.35 6.99
CA ALA A 55 6.85 11.84 7.20
C ALA A 55 7.16 13.04 6.29
N PRO A 56 6.61 14.23 6.60
CA PRO A 56 6.92 15.45 5.85
C PRO A 56 8.40 15.79 6.05
N SER A 57 9.23 15.52 5.05
CA SER A 57 10.66 15.82 5.13
C SER A 57 10.93 17.30 4.82
N PRO A 58 11.73 17.99 5.65
CA PRO A 58 12.19 19.35 5.37
C PRO A 58 13.30 19.38 4.29
N ILE A 59 13.94 18.24 4.00
CA ILE A 59 15.13 18.15 3.14
C ILE A 59 14.72 18.02 1.67
N LYS A 60 13.94 16.99 1.32
CA LYS A 60 13.56 16.71 -0.07
C LYS A 60 12.36 15.78 -0.14
N LYS A 61 11.39 16.11 -0.99
CA LYS A 61 10.23 15.25 -1.27
C LYS A 61 10.65 14.01 -2.06
N LEU A 62 10.04 12.88 -1.74
CA LEU A 62 10.18 11.64 -2.48
C LEU A 62 9.67 11.79 -3.93
N HIS A 63 10.49 11.41 -4.90
CA HIS A 63 10.10 11.41 -6.31
C HIS A 63 9.40 10.10 -6.69
N LYS A 64 8.21 10.19 -7.29
CA LYS A 64 7.43 9.03 -7.78
C LYS A 64 8.24 8.08 -8.68
N LYS A 65 9.08 8.65 -9.56
CA LYS A 65 9.97 7.86 -10.44
C LYS A 65 11.00 7.03 -9.68
N TYR A 66 11.54 7.55 -8.58
CA TYR A 66 12.48 6.82 -7.73
C TYR A 66 11.76 5.70 -6.98
N ALA A 67 10.61 6.00 -6.38
CA ALA A 67 9.80 5.00 -5.69
C ALA A 67 9.40 3.84 -6.61
N ALA A 68 8.95 4.13 -7.84
CA ALA A 68 8.59 3.12 -8.83
C ALA A 68 9.79 2.30 -9.33
N HIS A 69 10.97 2.93 -9.42
CA HIS A 69 12.20 2.22 -9.75
C HIS A 69 12.56 1.23 -8.64
N VAL A 70 12.70 1.70 -7.40
CA VAL A 70 13.05 0.85 -6.25
C VAL A 70 12.05 -0.28 -6.08
N ALA A 71 10.74 0.01 -6.14
CA ALA A 71 9.71 -1.00 -6.01
C ALA A 71 9.80 -2.12 -7.07
N ARG A 72 10.24 -1.78 -8.28
CA ARG A 72 10.40 -2.75 -9.36
C ARG A 72 11.71 -3.52 -9.29
N GLU A 73 12.83 -2.84 -9.03
CA GLU A 73 14.14 -3.50 -8.98
C GLU A 73 14.26 -4.44 -7.78
N ALA A 74 13.59 -4.13 -6.67
CA ALA A 74 13.59 -4.95 -5.45
C ALA A 74 12.39 -5.91 -5.37
N CYS A 75 11.69 -6.17 -6.49
CA CYS A 75 10.56 -7.10 -6.61
C CYS A 75 9.53 -6.99 -5.46
N ILE A 76 9.10 -5.76 -5.18
CA ILE A 76 8.32 -5.48 -3.98
C ILE A 76 6.89 -5.99 -4.09
N SER A 77 6.49 -6.81 -3.11
CA SER A 77 5.11 -7.24 -2.97
C SER A 77 4.20 -6.13 -2.40
N PRO A 78 2.90 -6.13 -2.76
CA PRO A 78 1.90 -5.26 -2.14
C PRO A 78 1.87 -5.36 -0.61
N CYS A 79 2.15 -6.55 -0.07
CA CYS A 79 2.23 -6.78 1.37
C CYS A 79 3.39 -6.03 2.02
N ALA A 80 4.60 -6.13 1.45
CA ALA A 80 5.77 -5.40 1.94
C ALA A 80 5.51 -3.89 1.94
N MET A 81 4.84 -3.38 0.89
CA MET A 81 4.44 -1.98 0.83
C MET A 81 3.49 -1.56 1.97
N MET A 82 2.49 -2.38 2.31
CA MET A 82 1.59 -2.06 3.43
C MET A 82 2.35 -2.03 4.76
N LEU A 83 3.23 -3.00 5.00
CA LEU A 83 4.07 -3.02 6.21
C LEU A 83 5.00 -1.82 6.30
N ALA A 84 5.66 -1.45 5.20
CA ALA A 84 6.51 -0.27 5.16
C ALA A 84 5.76 1.02 5.53
N LEU A 85 4.53 1.20 5.01
CA LEU A 85 3.67 2.33 5.37
C LEU A 85 3.30 2.32 6.86
N ILE A 86 3.05 1.15 7.44
CA ILE A 86 2.79 1.00 8.89
C ILE A 86 4.03 1.35 9.70
N TYR A 87 5.22 0.92 9.27
CA TYR A 87 6.47 1.21 9.95
C TYR A 87 6.78 2.71 9.93
N ILE A 88 6.56 3.39 8.81
CA ILE A 88 6.70 4.85 8.72
C ILE A 88 5.71 5.55 9.65
N GLU A 89 4.45 5.11 9.67
CA GLU A 89 3.43 5.70 10.54
C GLU A 89 3.77 5.50 12.03
N ARG A 90 4.30 4.33 12.41
CA ARG A 90 4.80 4.07 13.77
C ARG A 90 5.98 4.96 14.11
N LEU A 91 6.95 5.05 13.22
CA LEU A 91 8.15 5.88 13.37
C LEU A 91 7.79 7.35 13.59
N ARG A 92 6.77 7.86 12.88
CA ARG A 92 6.25 9.23 13.06
C ARG A 92 5.83 9.54 14.49
N HIS A 93 5.15 8.60 15.16
CA HIS A 93 4.71 8.81 16.54
C HIS A 93 5.82 8.55 17.55
N ARG A 94 6.76 7.66 17.22
CA ARG A 94 7.78 7.19 18.15
C ARG A 94 9.05 8.03 18.17
N ASN A 95 9.56 8.40 17.00
CA ASN A 95 10.81 9.14 16.86
C ASN A 95 10.70 10.17 15.72
N PRO A 96 9.96 11.26 15.93
CA PRO A 96 9.81 12.32 14.91
C PRO A 96 11.11 13.07 14.64
N GLU A 97 12.09 13.05 15.56
CA GLU A 97 13.40 13.67 15.37
C GLU A 97 14.21 12.94 14.29
N TYR A 98 14.16 11.60 14.30
CA TYR A 98 14.81 10.80 13.26
C TYR A 98 14.26 11.12 11.86
N LEU A 99 12.95 11.38 11.73
CA LEU A 99 12.34 11.78 10.44
C LEU A 99 12.90 13.10 9.88
N GLN A 100 13.48 13.96 10.72
CA GLN A 100 14.13 15.19 10.27
C GLN A 100 15.56 14.96 9.77
N GLN A 101 16.17 13.83 10.15
CA GLN A 101 17.56 13.50 9.83
C GLN A 101 17.68 12.65 8.57
N ILE A 102 16.70 11.79 8.31
CA ILE A 102 16.67 10.91 7.13
C ILE A 102 15.97 11.58 5.93
N SER A 103 16.47 11.33 4.71
CA SER A 103 15.80 11.79 3.50
C SER A 103 14.53 10.95 3.22
N SER A 104 13.52 11.51 2.56
CA SER A 104 12.32 10.72 2.20
C SER A 104 12.63 9.55 1.25
N SER A 105 13.71 9.64 0.45
CA SER A 105 14.16 8.55 -0.42
C SER A 105 14.73 7.40 0.40
N ASP A 106 15.64 7.69 1.34
CA ASP A 106 16.26 6.68 2.19
C ASP A 106 15.25 6.06 3.15
N LEU A 107 14.32 6.88 3.67
CA LEU A 107 13.22 6.40 4.51
C LEU A 107 12.32 5.43 3.74
N PHE A 108 11.96 5.76 2.50
CA PHE A 108 11.18 4.87 1.64
C PHE A 108 11.94 3.57 1.38
N LEU A 109 13.20 3.67 0.95
CA LEU A 109 14.04 2.51 0.68
C LEU A 109 14.13 1.57 1.90
N ILE A 110 14.48 2.12 3.08
CA ILE A 110 14.80 1.30 4.24
C ILE A 110 13.55 0.70 4.90
N SER A 111 12.43 1.44 4.88
CA SER A 111 11.15 0.90 5.35
C SER A 111 10.67 -0.25 4.48
N MET A 112 10.85 -0.15 3.15
CA MET A 112 10.56 -1.22 2.21
C MET A 112 11.47 -2.44 2.43
N MET A 113 12.78 -2.21 2.59
CA MET A 113 13.76 -3.27 2.82
C MET A 113 13.47 -4.07 4.09
N VAL A 114 13.26 -3.39 5.21
CA VAL A 114 12.94 -4.04 6.50
C VAL A 114 11.59 -4.77 6.42
N ALA A 115 10.61 -4.22 5.69
CA ALA A 115 9.34 -4.90 5.47
C ALA A 115 9.46 -6.18 4.62
N SER A 116 10.26 -6.14 3.56
CA SER A 116 10.51 -7.32 2.72
C SER A 116 11.24 -8.41 3.51
N LYS A 117 12.32 -8.08 4.24
CA LYS A 117 13.03 -9.04 5.09
C LYS A 117 12.16 -9.64 6.19
N TYR A 118 11.23 -8.85 6.73
CA TYR A 118 10.28 -9.36 7.72
C TYR A 118 9.30 -10.39 7.13
N LEU A 119 8.98 -10.29 5.84
CA LEU A 119 8.07 -11.21 5.15
C LEU A 119 8.79 -12.43 4.54
N TYR A 120 9.96 -12.18 3.96
CA TYR A 120 10.79 -13.13 3.22
C TYR A 120 12.17 -13.15 3.91
N ASP A 121 12.25 -13.95 4.97
CA ASP A 121 13.46 -14.12 5.79
C ASP A 121 14.37 -15.22 5.18
N GLU A 122 15.51 -15.50 5.82
CA GLU A 122 16.51 -16.47 5.35
C GLU A 122 15.88 -17.81 4.89
N GLY A 123 16.10 -18.14 3.61
CA GLY A 123 15.69 -19.43 3.03
C GLY A 123 14.40 -19.44 2.20
N GLU A 124 13.71 -18.31 2.05
CA GLU A 124 12.63 -18.14 1.05
C GLU A 124 13.21 -17.78 -0.33
N GLU A 125 12.54 -18.15 -1.41
CA GLU A 125 13.03 -17.90 -2.79
C GLU A 125 13.11 -16.40 -3.12
N GLU A 126 12.31 -15.58 -2.44
CA GLU A 126 12.21 -14.13 -2.60
C GLU A 126 13.10 -13.33 -1.63
N GLU A 127 14.06 -13.98 -0.97
CA GLU A 127 15.07 -13.31 -0.13
C GLU A 127 15.93 -12.34 -0.96
N VAL A 128 16.07 -11.10 -0.49
CA VAL A 128 16.89 -10.06 -1.15
C VAL A 128 17.93 -9.51 -0.18
N PHE A 129 19.21 -9.66 -0.53
CA PHE A 129 20.34 -9.23 0.29
C PHE A 129 20.60 -7.70 0.24
N ASN A 130 21.31 -7.18 1.24
CA ASN A 130 21.57 -5.73 1.36
C ASN A 130 22.36 -5.13 0.20
N ASP A 131 23.20 -5.91 -0.47
CA ASP A 131 23.95 -5.50 -1.66
C ASP A 131 23.06 -5.36 -2.90
N GLU A 132 22.04 -6.20 -3.05
CA GLU A 132 21.01 -6.05 -4.07
C GLU A 132 20.16 -4.80 -3.83
N TRP A 133 19.76 -4.55 -2.58
CA TRP A 133 19.08 -3.31 -2.20
C TRP A 133 19.95 -2.07 -2.42
N GLY A 134 21.25 -2.14 -2.10
CA GLY A 134 22.21 -1.10 -2.41
C GLY A 134 22.32 -0.84 -3.91
N THR A 135 22.37 -1.90 -4.71
CA THR A 135 22.42 -1.80 -6.18
C THR A 135 21.17 -1.13 -6.75
N ALA A 136 19.98 -1.54 -6.30
CA ALA A 136 18.70 -0.93 -6.69
C ALA A 136 18.60 0.56 -6.32
N ALA A 137 19.15 0.94 -5.15
CA ALA A 137 19.14 2.31 -4.67
C ALA A 137 20.31 3.17 -5.16
N LYS A 138 21.31 2.55 -5.80
CA LYS A 138 22.63 3.16 -6.11
C LYS A 138 23.34 3.67 -4.86
N LEU A 139 23.26 2.91 -3.79
CA LEU A 139 23.94 3.13 -2.51
C LEU A 139 24.97 2.02 -2.27
N ASP A 140 26.04 2.34 -1.55
CA ASP A 140 26.96 1.32 -1.09
C ASP A 140 26.34 0.49 0.05
N VAL A 141 26.78 -0.76 0.16
CA VAL A 141 26.23 -1.72 1.14
C VAL A 141 26.45 -1.24 2.57
N GLN A 142 27.52 -0.51 2.87
CA GLN A 142 27.80 0.00 4.22
C GLN A 142 26.79 1.08 4.62
N THR A 143 26.43 1.96 3.68
CA THR A 143 25.36 2.95 3.85
C THR A 143 24.01 2.26 4.08
N VAL A 144 23.67 1.23 3.29
CA VAL A 144 22.42 0.47 3.49
C VAL A 144 22.39 -0.18 4.87
N ASN A 145 23.46 -0.85 5.28
CA ASN A 145 23.58 -1.47 6.61
C ASN A 145 23.42 -0.43 7.74
N THR A 146 24.01 0.75 7.57
CA THR A 146 23.92 1.84 8.54
C THR A 146 22.48 2.38 8.62
N LEU A 147 21.84 2.60 7.48
CA LEU A 147 20.44 3.03 7.41
C LEU A 147 19.51 1.99 8.07
N GLU A 148 19.74 0.70 7.81
CA GLU A 148 18.96 -0.40 8.38
C GLU A 148 19.00 -0.37 9.90
N MET A 149 20.21 -0.38 10.45
CA MET A 149 20.40 -0.38 11.90
C MET A 149 19.83 0.87 12.56
N ASN A 150 20.00 2.04 11.93
CA ASN A 150 19.44 3.29 12.42
C ASN A 150 17.91 3.28 12.40
N PHE A 151 17.29 2.75 11.34
CA PHE A 151 15.84 2.65 11.22
C PHE A 151 15.26 1.67 12.25
N LEU A 152 15.87 0.49 12.41
CA LEU A 152 15.47 -0.53 13.39
C LEU A 152 15.56 0.01 14.82
N ASN A 153 16.63 0.74 15.16
CA ASN A 153 16.74 1.42 16.44
C ASN A 153 15.69 2.53 16.61
N ALA A 154 15.38 3.29 15.55
CA ALA A 154 14.41 4.38 15.62
C ALA A 154 12.96 3.89 15.81
N ILE A 155 12.61 2.72 15.28
CA ILE A 155 11.32 2.05 15.52
C ILE A 155 11.34 1.13 16.77
N ASP A 156 12.51 1.01 17.42
CA ASP A 156 12.80 0.13 18.56
C ASP A 156 12.41 -1.32 18.27
N TRP A 157 12.83 -1.82 17.10
CA TRP A 157 12.63 -3.20 16.69
C TRP A 157 11.16 -3.67 16.67
N ASN A 158 10.20 -2.72 16.72
CA ASN A 158 8.77 -3.00 16.76
C ASN A 158 8.21 -3.28 15.35
N LEU A 159 8.59 -4.42 14.81
CA LEU A 159 8.20 -4.88 13.47
C LEU A 159 6.87 -5.64 13.46
N PHE A 160 6.51 -6.28 14.58
CA PHE A 160 5.27 -7.06 14.66
C PHE A 160 4.06 -6.19 14.33
N THR A 161 3.29 -6.61 13.33
CA THR A 161 2.12 -5.88 12.85
C THR A 161 0.86 -6.70 13.07
N GLU A 162 -0.11 -6.11 13.76
CA GLU A 162 -1.40 -6.75 13.95
C GLU A 162 -2.18 -6.82 12.63
N PRO A 163 -2.98 -7.88 12.41
CA PRO A 163 -3.81 -7.98 11.22
C PRO A 163 -4.74 -6.79 10.97
N SER A 164 -5.31 -6.25 12.04
CA SER A 164 -6.18 -5.08 12.04
C SER A 164 -5.48 -3.86 11.42
N ASP A 165 -4.25 -3.57 11.82
CA ASP A 165 -3.46 -2.43 11.32
C ASP A 165 -3.17 -2.57 9.83
N PHE A 166 -2.79 -3.77 9.40
CA PHE A 166 -2.52 -4.03 7.99
C PHE A 166 -3.77 -3.90 7.13
N PHE A 167 -4.88 -4.53 7.51
CA PHE A 167 -6.12 -4.46 6.73
C PHE A 167 -6.67 -3.02 6.69
N LYS A 168 -6.42 -2.23 7.74
CA LYS A 168 -6.75 -0.80 7.74
C LYS A 168 -5.95 -0.04 6.70
N VAL A 169 -4.62 -0.25 6.63
CA VAL A 169 -3.77 0.40 5.62
C VAL A 169 -4.11 -0.09 4.21
N LEU A 170 -4.34 -1.39 4.03
CA LEU A 170 -4.79 -1.96 2.76
C LEU A 170 -6.11 -1.31 2.30
N SER A 171 -7.11 -1.24 3.17
CA SER A 171 -8.41 -0.63 2.86
C SER A 171 -8.26 0.85 2.48
N GLN A 172 -7.38 1.59 3.16
CA GLN A 172 -7.08 2.98 2.84
C GLN A 172 -6.43 3.12 1.46
N VAL A 173 -5.46 2.25 1.13
CA VAL A 173 -4.78 2.27 -0.17
C VAL A 173 -5.74 1.87 -1.29
N GLU A 174 -6.48 0.76 -1.15
CA GLU A 174 -7.49 0.32 -2.11
C GLU A 174 -8.51 1.43 -2.41
N SER A 175 -9.03 2.08 -1.37
CA SER A 175 -10.02 3.16 -1.53
C SER A 175 -9.44 4.37 -2.24
N SER A 176 -8.19 4.73 -1.90
CA SER A 176 -7.50 5.85 -2.55
C SER A 176 -7.22 5.56 -4.03
N ILE A 177 -6.87 4.32 -4.38
CA ILE A 177 -6.68 3.90 -5.77
C ILE A 177 -8.01 3.96 -6.52
N ALA A 178 -9.06 3.33 -5.99
CA ALA A 178 -10.38 3.27 -6.62
C ALA A 178 -10.94 4.68 -6.89
N GLU A 179 -10.85 5.58 -5.91
CA GLU A 179 -11.27 6.97 -6.05
C GLU A 179 -10.50 7.67 -7.18
N ARG A 180 -9.16 7.63 -7.13
CA ARG A 180 -8.34 8.39 -8.08
C ARG A 180 -8.36 7.85 -9.49
N GLN A 181 -8.34 6.53 -9.65
CA GLN A 181 -8.43 5.92 -10.97
C GLN A 181 -9.81 6.16 -11.58
N GLY A 182 -10.88 6.03 -10.78
CA GLY A 182 -12.23 6.34 -11.22
C GLY A 182 -12.39 7.80 -11.66
N MET A 183 -11.91 8.74 -10.84
CA MET A 183 -11.94 10.18 -11.17
C MET A 183 -11.09 10.52 -12.39
N LYS A 184 -9.85 10.00 -12.48
CA LYS A 184 -8.94 10.25 -13.62
C LYS A 184 -9.54 9.75 -14.93
N ARG A 185 -10.21 8.61 -14.90
CA ARG A 185 -10.83 7.97 -16.07
C ARG A 185 -12.21 8.55 -16.41
N GLY A 186 -12.88 9.18 -15.44
CA GLY A 186 -14.24 9.71 -15.56
C GLY A 186 -15.36 8.67 -15.33
N TRP A 187 -15.01 7.43 -14.96
CA TRP A 187 -15.97 6.37 -14.64
C TRP A 187 -15.34 5.34 -13.69
N PHE A 188 -16.16 4.66 -12.89
CA PHE A 188 -15.75 3.65 -11.90
C PHE A 188 -16.04 2.23 -12.40
N THR A 189 -15.09 1.31 -12.23
CA THR A 189 -15.31 -0.13 -12.51
C THR A 189 -16.19 -0.76 -11.44
N TYR A 190 -16.68 -1.98 -11.70
CA TYR A 190 -17.32 -2.79 -10.67
C TYR A 190 -16.42 -2.97 -9.43
N THR A 191 -15.12 -3.26 -9.64
CA THR A 191 -14.15 -3.41 -8.55
C THR A 191 -14.00 -2.12 -7.74
N ASP A 192 -13.90 -0.97 -8.42
CA ASP A 192 -13.81 0.33 -7.77
C ASP A 192 -15.03 0.59 -6.89
N LEU A 193 -16.23 0.36 -7.44
CA LEU A 193 -17.48 0.54 -6.70
C LEU A 193 -17.57 -0.40 -5.49
N CYS A 194 -17.14 -1.66 -5.62
CA CYS A 194 -17.12 -2.58 -4.48
C CYS A 194 -16.21 -2.08 -3.35
N VAL A 195 -15.02 -1.57 -3.68
CA VAL A 195 -14.09 -1.00 -2.70
C VAL A 195 -14.69 0.25 -2.04
N LEU A 196 -15.21 1.18 -2.82
CA LEU A 196 -15.78 2.42 -2.30
C LEU A 196 -17.02 2.12 -1.44
N LEU A 197 -17.86 1.17 -1.84
CA LEU A 197 -19.01 0.71 -1.05
C LEU A 197 -18.61 -0.07 0.21
N GLU A 198 -17.35 -0.40 0.45
CA GLU A 198 -16.91 -0.88 1.77
C GLU A 198 -16.69 0.28 2.75
N GLN A 199 -16.52 1.50 2.25
CA GLN A 199 -16.28 2.71 3.05
C GLN A 199 -17.59 3.40 3.46
N THR A 200 -17.69 3.79 4.73
CA THR A 200 -18.89 4.42 5.31
C THR A 200 -19.25 5.75 4.64
N ASN A 201 -18.25 6.61 4.43
CA ASN A 201 -18.42 7.91 3.76
C ASN A 201 -19.03 7.78 2.35
N TRP A 202 -18.59 6.80 1.57
CA TRP A 202 -19.09 6.55 0.22
C TRP A 202 -20.48 5.93 0.23
N ARG A 203 -20.79 5.03 1.18
CA ARG A 203 -22.15 4.51 1.38
C ARG A 203 -23.13 5.65 1.66
N GLU A 204 -22.77 6.55 2.55
CA GLU A 204 -23.60 7.71 2.92
C GLU A 204 -23.79 8.65 1.73
N ALA A 205 -22.70 8.98 1.02
CA ALA A 205 -22.75 9.84 -0.17
C ALA A 205 -23.64 9.25 -1.28
N LEU A 206 -23.49 7.95 -1.58
CA LEU A 206 -24.31 7.28 -2.59
C LEU A 206 -25.77 7.14 -2.16
N SER A 207 -26.03 6.90 -0.87
CA SER A 207 -27.38 6.89 -0.31
C SER A 207 -28.06 8.25 -0.46
N ALA A 208 -27.33 9.34 -0.17
CA ALA A 208 -27.83 10.70 -0.34
C ALA A 208 -28.13 11.01 -1.81
N ILE A 209 -27.25 10.62 -2.74
CA ILE A 209 -27.48 10.78 -4.19
C ILE A 209 -28.72 10.01 -4.65
N TYR A 210 -28.89 8.77 -4.17
CA TYR A 210 -30.06 7.96 -4.48
C TYR A 210 -31.35 8.62 -3.96
N GLN A 211 -31.35 9.11 -2.71
CA GLN A 211 -32.48 9.83 -2.13
C GLN A 211 -32.84 11.08 -2.92
N LEU A 212 -31.84 11.89 -3.33
CA LEU A 212 -32.03 13.08 -4.16
C LEU A 212 -32.58 12.75 -5.56
N GLY A 213 -32.11 11.66 -6.15
CA GLY A 213 -32.60 11.15 -7.44
C GLY A 213 -34.05 10.67 -7.36
N CYS A 214 -34.41 9.98 -6.27
CA CYS A 214 -35.78 9.53 -6.01
C CYS A 214 -36.73 10.70 -5.74
N SER A 215 -36.31 11.72 -4.99
CA SER A 215 -37.15 12.91 -4.72
C SER A 215 -37.40 13.77 -5.95
N ASN A 216 -36.46 13.78 -6.91
CA ASN A 216 -36.58 14.54 -8.16
C ASN A 216 -37.21 13.73 -9.32
N CYS A 217 -37.60 12.48 -9.08
CA CYS A 217 -38.24 11.64 -10.09
C CYS A 217 -39.78 11.78 -10.01
N PRO A 218 -40.45 12.41 -10.99
CA PRO A 218 -41.92 12.61 -10.96
C PRO A 218 -42.72 11.30 -11.01
N ARG A 219 -42.07 10.15 -11.26
CA ARG A 219 -42.68 8.81 -11.24
C ARG A 219 -42.44 8.01 -9.95
N CYS A 220 -41.58 8.47 -9.03
CA CYS A 220 -41.16 7.66 -7.88
C CYS A 220 -42.02 7.88 -6.62
N ASN A 221 -43.18 8.54 -6.76
CA ASN A 221 -44.10 8.75 -5.65
C ASN A 221 -45.00 7.51 -5.44
N ARG A 222 -44.40 6.40 -4.98
CA ARG A 222 -45.00 5.33 -4.15
C ARG A 222 -44.07 4.11 -4.08
N LYS A 223 -43.66 3.76 -2.85
CA LYS A 223 -43.11 2.47 -2.38
C LYS A 223 -41.59 2.21 -2.48
N CYS A 224 -40.77 3.05 -1.84
CA CYS A 224 -39.37 2.69 -1.50
C CYS A 224 -39.07 2.80 0.01
N PHE A 225 -40.06 2.50 0.86
CA PHE A 225 -39.85 2.34 2.31
C PHE A 225 -40.23 0.91 2.70
N HIS A 226 -39.39 -0.07 2.40
CA HIS A 226 -39.34 -1.36 3.08
C HIS A 226 -38.17 -2.15 2.50
N LEU A 227 -36.98 -1.92 3.03
CA LEU A 227 -35.86 -2.88 3.16
C LEU A 227 -34.63 -2.10 3.68
N ILE A 228 -34.68 -1.83 4.99
CA ILE A 228 -33.51 -1.80 5.87
C ILE A 228 -33.81 -2.87 6.92
#